data_AF-A0A2N2LJB2-F1
#
_entry.id   AF-A0A2N2LJB2-F1
#
_cell.length_a   1.000
_cell.length_b   1.000
_cell.length_c   1.000
_cell.angle_alpha   90.00
_cell.angle_beta   90.00
_cell.angle_gamma   90.00
#
_symmetry.space_group_name_H-M   'P 1'
#
loop_
_entity.id
_entity.type
_entity.pdbx_description
1 polymer ?
#
loop_
_entity_poly.entity_id
_entity_poly.type
_entity_poly.pdbx_seq_one_letter_code
_entity_poly.pdbx_strand_id
1 'polypeptide(L)' 'MGLKELEALVAALQAEIAKGRGDNLVLGTWHIHFEKRGDTPVFQFVKCESEVYCEERPVVIAGDGSGAILDKGGPLFAEA' A
#
# COMPACT_ATOMS: atom_id res chain seq x y z
N MET A 1 -10.02 -0.25 11.92
CA MET A 1 -9.95 -1.49 11.10
C MET A 1 -10.66 -2.61 11.87
N GLY A 2 -11.55 -3.38 11.22
CA GLY A 2 -12.23 -4.54 11.79
C GLY A 2 -11.79 -5.86 11.11
N LEU A 3 -12.50 -6.96 11.39
CA LEU A 3 -12.15 -8.29 10.86
C LEU A 3 -12.10 -8.33 9.33
N LYS A 4 -13.10 -7.77 8.66
CA LYS A 4 -13.18 -7.77 7.19
C LYS A 4 -11.99 -7.07 6.56
N GLU A 5 -11.56 -5.95 7.16
CA GLU A 5 -10.40 -5.23 6.66
C GLU A 5 -9.08 -5.96 6.97
N LEU A 6 -8.99 -6.68 8.10
CA LEU A 6 -7.85 -7.56 8.36
C LEU A 6 -7.75 -8.69 7.32
N GLU A 7 -8.88 -9.32 6.98
CA GLU A 7 -8.95 -10.33 5.92
C GLU A 7 -8.57 -9.75 4.55
N ALA A 8 -9.05 -8.55 4.22
CA ALA A 8 -8.68 -7.84 3.00
C ALA A 8 -7.18 -7.50 2.95
N LEU A 9 -6.60 -7.07 4.07
CA LEU A 9 -5.16 -6.80 4.16
C LEU A 9 -4.34 -8.08 3.94
N VAL A 10 -4.73 -9.20 4.55
CA VAL A 10 -4.06 -10.50 4.34
C VAL A 10 -4.13 -10.90 2.86
N ALA A 11 -5.29 -10.76 2.23
CA ALA A 11 -5.46 -11.08 0.81
C ALA A 11 -4.57 -10.19 -0.09
N ALA A 12 -4.50 -8.89 0.19
CA ALA A 12 -3.62 -7.97 -0.53
C ALA A 12 -2.14 -8.35 -0.38
N LEU A 13 -1.69 -8.66 0.84
CA LEU A 13 -0.31 -9.08 1.10
C LEU A 13 0.02 -10.40 0.38
N GLN A 14 -0.90 -11.37 0.40
CA GLN A 14 -0.73 -12.63 -0.32
C GLN A 14 -0.64 -12.42 -1.84
N ALA A 15 -1.44 -11.51 -2.39
CA ALA A 15 -1.40 -11.16 -3.81
C ALA A 15 -0.06 -10.50 -4.19
N GLU A 16 0.46 -9.56 -3.39
CA GLU A 16 1.78 -8.97 -3.62
C GLU A 16 2.92 -9.99 -3.50
N ILE A 17 2.83 -10.91 -2.53
CA ILE A 17 3.80 -12.02 -2.40
C ILE A 17 3.81 -12.90 -3.66
N ALA A 18 2.63 -13.21 -4.22
CA ALA A 18 2.51 -14.06 -5.40
C ALA A 18 3.13 -13.44 -6.67
N LYS A 19 3.26 -12.11 -6.74
CA LYS A 19 3.95 -11.40 -7.83
C LYS A 19 5.46 -11.61 -7.82
N GLY A 20 6.03 -12.06 -6.70
CA GLY A 20 7.47 -12.23 -6.55
C GLY A 20 8.23 -10.89 -6.49
N ARG A 21 9.56 -10.95 -6.43
CA ARG A 21 10.40 -9.77 -6.13
C ARG A 21 10.40 -8.69 -7.21
N GLY A 22 10.12 -9.03 -8.47
CA GLY A 22 10.19 -8.10 -9.59
C GLY A 22 8.99 -7.15 -9.69
N ASP A 23 7.80 -7.65 -9.35
CA ASP A 23 6.53 -6.96 -9.60
C ASP A 23 5.75 -6.62 -8.30
N ASN A 24 6.31 -6.97 -7.13
CA ASN A 24 5.75 -6.63 -5.83
C ASN A 24 5.91 -5.13 -5.56
N LEU A 25 4.81 -4.47 -5.21
CA LEU A 25 4.78 -3.03 -4.96
C LEU A 25 5.20 -2.66 -3.53
N VAL A 26 5.02 -3.58 -2.58
CA VAL A 26 5.23 -3.40 -1.14
C VAL A 26 6.58 -4.02 -0.72
N LEU A 27 7.67 -3.34 -1.07
CA LEU A 27 9.05 -3.75 -0.78
C LEU A 27 9.73 -2.80 0.21
N GLY A 28 10.72 -3.31 0.95
CA GLY A 28 11.49 -2.55 1.94
C GLY A 28 10.76 -2.35 3.26
N THR A 29 11.09 -1.27 3.97
CA THR A 29 10.45 -0.88 5.23
C THR A 29 9.31 0.09 4.95
N TRP A 30 8.16 -0.16 5.54
CA TRP A 30 6.96 0.64 5.36
C TRP A 30 6.10 0.65 6.61
N HIS A 31 5.20 1.63 6.69
CA HIS A 31 4.09 1.68 7.63
C HIS A 31 2.78 1.48 6.86
N ILE A 32 1.84 0.72 7.42
CA ILE A 32 0.48 0.64 6.86
C ILE A 32 -0.39 1.68 7.54
N HIS A 33 -0.96 2.59 6.74
CA HIS A 33 -2.04 3.45 7.18
C HIS A 33 -3.36 3.00 6.55
N PHE A 34 -4.32 2.66 7.39
CA PHE A 34 -5.69 2.35 6.97
C PHE A 34 -6.60 3.54 7.22
N GLU A 35 -7.29 4.00 6.19
CA GLU A 35 -8.26 5.10 6.27
C GLU A 35 -9.45 4.85 5.33
N LYS A 36 -10.46 5.72 5.42
CA LYS A 36 -11.52 5.82 4.42
C LYS A 36 -11.31 7.07 3.57
N ARG A 37 -11.11 6.90 2.26
CA ARG A 37 -11.10 8.00 1.28
C ARG A 37 -12.51 8.14 0.72
N GLY A 38 -13.31 9.02 1.33
CA GLY A 38 -14.75 9.03 1.13
C GLY A 38 -15.38 7.75 1.69
N ASP A 39 -16.14 7.02 0.87
CA ASP A 39 -16.73 5.73 1.26
C ASP A 39 -15.80 4.54 0.97
N THR A 40 -14.67 4.75 0.29
CA THR A 40 -13.74 3.67 -0.07
C THR A 40 -12.69 3.46 1.02
N PRO A 41 -12.68 2.31 1.72
CA PRO A 41 -11.57 1.96 2.60
C PRO A 41 -10.30 1.73 1.77
N VAL A 42 -9.14 2.15 2.28
CA VAL A 42 -7.85 1.98 1.59
C VAL A 42 -6.73 1.61 2.56
N PHE A 43 -5.77 0.83 2.07
CA PHE A 43 -4.47 0.60 2.70
C PHE A 43 -3.40 1.40 1.97
N GLN A 44 -2.62 2.18 2.72
CA GLN A 44 -1.47 2.90 2.23
C GLN A 44 -0.22 2.29 2.80
N PHE A 45 0.68 1.83 1.93
CA PHE A 45 2.00 1.34 2.31
C PHE A 45 2.99 2.49 2.13
N VAL A 46 3.21 3.21 3.22
CA VAL A 46 4.03 4.43 3.25
C VAL A 46 5.48 4.03 3.47
N LYS A 47 6.32 4.24 2.45
CA LYS A 47 7.77 4.19 2.60
C LYS A 47 8.26 5.58 2.97
N CYS A 48 8.51 5.78 4.26
CA CYS A 48 9.04 7.03 4.76
C CYS A 48 10.06 6.74 5.84
N GLU A 49 11.27 7.25 5.66
CA GLU A 49 12.32 7.10 6.65
C GLU A 49 12.06 8.09 7.80
N SER A 50 11.90 7.54 9.01
CA SER A 50 11.71 8.31 10.25
C SER A 50 10.49 9.23 10.28
N GLU A 51 9.46 8.98 9.46
CA GLU A 51 8.26 9.84 9.31
C GLU A 51 8.54 11.29 8.87
N VAL A 52 9.79 11.60 8.51
CA VAL A 52 10.25 12.95 8.14
C VAL A 52 10.76 12.99 6.70
N TYR A 53 11.42 11.92 6.24
CA TYR A 53 11.98 11.82 4.89
C TYR A 53 11.15 10.84 4.06
N CYS A 54 10.07 11.35 3.48
CA CYS A 54 9.20 10.56 2.61
C CYS A 54 9.54 10.92 1.16
N GLU A 55 10.42 10.15 0.52
CA GLU A 55 10.84 10.39 -0.87
C GLU A 55 9.95 9.66 -1.90
N GLU A 56 9.03 8.82 -1.43
CA GLU A 56 8.10 8.04 -2.26
C GLU A 56 6.63 8.29 -1.87
N ARG A 57 5.75 8.32 -2.88
CA ARG A 57 4.31 8.19 -2.69
C ARG A 57 3.99 6.76 -2.23
N PRO A 58 3.01 6.59 -1.32
CA PRO A 58 2.62 5.26 -0.88
C PRO A 58 1.99 4.46 -2.01
N VAL A 59 2.17 3.14 -1.94
CA VAL A 59 1.28 2.22 -2.66
C VAL A 59 -0.09 2.27 -2.00
N VAL A 60 -1.15 2.43 -2.79
CA VAL A 60 -2.53 2.49 -2.29
C VAL A 60 -3.32 1.32 -2.85
N ILE A 61 -3.85 0.49 -1.97
CA ILE A 61 -4.66 -0.69 -2.30
C ILE A 61 -6.07 -0.51 -1.70
N ALA A 62 -7.10 -0.90 -2.44
CA ALA A 62 -8.47 -0.90 -1.95
C ALA A 62 -8.62 -1.83 -0.74
N GLY A 63 -9.28 -1.34 0.31
CA GLY A 63 -9.53 -2.05 1.56
C GLY A 63 -10.84 -2.82 1.59
N ASP A 64 -11.51 -2.96 0.45
CA ASP A 64 -12.78 -3.68 0.27
C ASP A 64 -12.61 -5.18 -0.01
N GLY A 65 -11.35 -5.65 -0.06
CA GLY A 65 -11.01 -7.05 -0.35
C GLY A 65 -10.91 -7.37 -1.85
N SER A 66 -11.10 -6.40 -2.74
CA SER A 66 -10.95 -6.60 -4.19
C SER A 66 -9.49 -6.80 -4.63
N GLY A 67 -8.52 -6.34 -3.82
CA GLY A 67 -7.11 -6.29 -4.20
C GLY A 67 -6.81 -5.24 -5.29
N ALA A 68 -7.74 -4.34 -5.59
CA ALA A 68 -7.53 -3.30 -6.60
C ALA A 68 -6.41 -2.34 -6.18
N ILE A 69 -5.42 -2.16 -7.05
CA ILE A 69 -4.37 -1.16 -6.87
C ILE A 69 -4.92 0.19 -7.32
N LEU A 70 -5.09 1.11 -6.37
CA LEU A 70 -5.56 2.47 -6.61
C LEU A 70 -4.42 3.41 -6.97
N ASP A 71 -3.23 3.15 -6.43
CA ASP A 71 -1.99 3.85 -6.78
C ASP A 71 -0.81 2.90 -6.60
N LYS A 72 0.10 2.85 -7.56
CA LYS A 72 1.32 2.02 -7.48
C LYS A 72 2.41 2.66 -6.63
N GLY A 73 2.22 3.89 -6.15
CA GLY A 73 3.24 4.64 -5.44
C GLY A 73 4.41 5.02 -6.35
N GLY A 74 5.58 5.20 -5.75
CA GLY A 74 6.84 5.49 -6.43
C GLY A 74 7.39 6.89 -6.12
N PRO A 75 8.55 7.27 -6.70
CA PRO A 75 9.27 8.49 -6.36
C PRO A 75 8.39 9.74 -6.47
N LEU A 76 8.53 10.66 -5.50
CA LEU A 76 7.89 11.97 -5.56
C LEU A 76 8.53 12.88 -6.60
N PHE A 77 9.84 12.72 -6.80
CA PHE A 77 10.61 13.43 -7.80
C PHE A 77 10.98 12.43 -8.88
N ALA A 78 10.62 12.73 -10.14
CA ALA A 78 11.19 12.00 -11.26
C ALA A 78 12.69 12.30 -11.30
N GLU A 79 13.52 11.27 -11.40
CA GLU A 79 14.92 11.47 -11.79
C GLU A 79 14.94 12.25 -13.11
N ALA A 80 15.70 13.35 -13.14
CA ALA A 80 15.94 14.16 -14.33
C ALA A 80 16.83 13.41 -15.34
#